data_AF-A0A3E2H6R6-F1
#
_entry.id   AF-A0A3E2H6R6-F1
#
_cell.length_a   1.000
_cell.length_b   1.000
_cell.length_c   1.000
_cell.angle_alpha   90.00
_cell.angle_beta   90.00
_cell.angle_gamma   90.00
#
_symmetry.space_group_name_H-M   'P 1'
#
loop_
_entity.id
_entity.type
_entity.pdbx_description
1 polymer ?
#
loop_
_entity_poly.entity_id
_entity_poly.type
_entity_poly.pdbx_seq_one_letter_code
_entity_poly.pdbx_strand_id
1 'polypeptide(L)'
;MSSSTTDPIYDVREVPGKGKGLVATRKITKGTRILSEEPIVRVPEKTLGNQSLLASIRRQVDALSPDQRSAFLSLHNIYMDDAALKYLGIIRTNALPFGDDVMEAGIFLDACRINHACDNNAQKSWNENIKRHTVHALRDIEEGEEITIYYLGVLNSREARQEALQRKFAFTCSCRLCSLPPDQSQENDRRLNEILKLDGLIGRNGLMGIVSSPLQILRYVDQQVCLYNEQGPDDVGLPRAFLDAAQIAIANGDLARARIFAERAVLGWTVLEGDDSSKVLQYRALTQDPSKHALYGTTMKWKTAVDDIPLGLDSKDLDNWLWKREKPNRPGQPADFRNRATFPGFGDLPHEHYIDPLFYASSDELARPRRHWLFLAEIVDFNRFPRLQMTVTDVDGMTVPLFFYTEGRGSEWEPSLVQKGYTVAILYAEFHAFAFSEPGIRLEEPTNIKVPLQF
;
A
#
# COMPACT_ATOMS: atom_id res chain seq x y z
N MET A 1 14.50 -44.32 25.12
CA MET A 1 14.19 -42.91 24.83
C MET A 1 13.34 -42.91 23.57
N SER A 2 12.02 -42.74 23.72
CA SER A 2 11.10 -42.68 22.58
C SER A 2 11.32 -41.35 21.89
N SER A 3 11.89 -41.41 20.69
CA SER A 3 11.89 -40.31 19.73
C SER A 3 10.44 -40.00 19.39
N SER A 4 9.86 -38.97 20.02
CA SER A 4 8.58 -38.41 19.59
C SER A 4 8.79 -37.78 18.21
N THR A 5 8.66 -38.58 17.16
CA THR A 5 8.43 -38.07 15.81
C THR A 5 7.09 -37.36 15.86
N THR A 6 7.12 -36.05 16.13
CA THR A 6 5.94 -35.20 15.98
C THR A 6 5.44 -35.37 14.57
N ASP A 7 4.19 -35.80 14.42
CA ASP A 7 3.57 -35.94 13.10
C ASP A 7 3.78 -34.65 12.29
N PRO A 8 4.16 -34.76 11.00
CA PRO A 8 4.41 -33.59 10.16
C PRO A 8 3.16 -32.74 10.09
N ILE A 9 3.29 -31.41 10.06
CA ILE A 9 2.16 -30.46 10.05
C ILE A 9 1.43 -30.36 8.69
N TYR A 10 2.07 -30.85 7.63
CA TYR A 10 1.52 -30.96 6.29
C TYR A 10 2.02 -32.23 5.62
N ASP A 11 1.36 -32.59 4.52
CA ASP A 11 1.74 -33.70 3.65
C ASP A 11 1.62 -33.27 2.18
N VAL A 12 2.47 -33.83 1.30
CA VAL A 12 2.45 -33.53 -0.14
C VAL A 12 1.51 -34.52 -0.82
N ARG A 13 0.39 -34.02 -1.36
CA ARG A 13 -0.67 -34.85 -1.94
C ARG A 13 -1.04 -34.40 -3.35
N GLU A 14 -1.59 -35.31 -4.14
CA GLU A 14 -2.26 -34.93 -5.38
C GLU A 14 -3.54 -34.14 -5.05
N VAL A 15 -3.66 -32.96 -5.64
CA VAL A 15 -4.80 -32.06 -5.52
C VAL A 15 -5.53 -32.05 -6.86
N PRO A 16 -6.83 -32.39 -6.91
CA PRO A 16 -7.60 -32.47 -8.14
C PRO A 16 -7.48 -31.20 -8.99
N GLY A 17 -7.01 -31.34 -10.23
CA GLY A 17 -6.86 -30.23 -11.18
C GLY A 17 -5.68 -29.29 -10.93
N LYS A 18 -4.86 -29.50 -9.88
CA LYS A 18 -3.70 -28.66 -9.55
C LYS A 18 -2.37 -29.43 -9.48
N GLY A 19 -2.40 -30.76 -9.61
CA GLY A 19 -1.21 -31.60 -9.41
C GLY A 19 -0.86 -31.69 -7.93
N LYS A 20 0.42 -31.80 -7.59
CA LYS A 20 0.85 -31.93 -6.19
C LYS A 20 0.74 -30.59 -5.45
N GLY A 21 0.21 -30.63 -4.23
CA GLY A 21 0.11 -29.51 -3.31
C GLY A 21 0.41 -29.93 -1.86
N LEU A 22 0.52 -28.95 -0.97
CA LEU A 22 0.65 -29.19 0.47
C LEU A 22 -0.75 -29.18 1.11
N VAL A 23 -1.06 -30.20 1.91
CA VAL A 23 -2.32 -30.33 2.64
C VAL A 23 -2.03 -30.43 4.14
N ALA A 24 -2.73 -29.65 4.96
CA ALA A 24 -2.57 -29.68 6.41
C ALA A 24 -3.00 -31.06 6.96
N THR A 25 -2.19 -31.64 7.83
CA THR A 25 -2.45 -32.94 8.49
C THR A 25 -3.08 -32.78 9.88
N ARG A 26 -3.14 -31.54 10.36
CA ARG A 26 -3.76 -31.09 11.60
C ARG A 26 -4.07 -29.61 11.49
N LYS A 27 -4.87 -29.08 12.42
CA LYS A 27 -5.09 -27.62 12.50
C LYS A 27 -3.76 -26.87 12.67
N ILE A 28 -3.52 -25.88 11.81
CA ILE A 28 -2.37 -24.97 11.89
C ILE A 28 -2.90 -23.62 12.36
N THR A 29 -2.43 -23.14 13.50
CA THR A 29 -2.84 -21.84 14.03
C THR A 29 -2.22 -20.70 13.23
N LYS A 30 -2.92 -19.57 13.13
CA LYS A 30 -2.40 -18.33 12.55
C LYS A 30 -0.98 -17.99 13.07
N GLY A 31 -0.13 -17.50 12.18
CA GLY A 31 1.26 -17.10 12.47
C GLY A 31 2.24 -18.27 12.59
N THR A 32 1.79 -19.53 12.54
CA THR A 32 2.68 -20.68 12.59
C THR A 32 3.60 -20.70 11.37
N ARG A 33 4.90 -20.90 11.58
CA ARG A 33 5.86 -21.23 10.52
C ARG A 33 5.59 -22.65 10.02
N ILE A 34 5.03 -22.75 8.82
CA ILE A 34 4.65 -24.01 8.17
C ILE A 34 5.89 -24.74 7.67
N LEU A 35 6.82 -24.03 7.03
CA LEU A 35 8.09 -24.61 6.58
C LEU A 35 9.22 -23.59 6.59
N SER A 36 10.45 -24.12 6.53
CA SER A 36 11.68 -23.36 6.46
C SER A 36 12.72 -24.15 5.65
N GLU A 37 13.03 -23.69 4.44
CA GLU A 37 13.86 -24.43 3.47
C GLU A 37 15.06 -23.62 2.99
N GLU A 38 16.16 -24.32 2.73
CA GLU A 38 17.30 -23.76 1.97
C GLU A 38 17.09 -24.01 0.47
N PRO A 39 17.60 -23.13 -0.41
CA PRO A 39 17.50 -23.37 -1.84
C PRO A 39 18.42 -24.53 -2.24
N ILE A 40 17.86 -25.53 -2.93
CA ILE A 40 18.64 -26.65 -3.49
C ILE A 40 19.27 -26.30 -4.84
N VAL A 41 18.71 -25.30 -5.53
CA VAL A 41 19.24 -24.72 -6.77
C VAL A 41 19.05 -23.20 -6.68
N ARG A 42 20.10 -22.44 -7.01
CA ARG A 42 20.11 -20.98 -7.02
C ARG A 42 20.26 -20.45 -8.44
N VAL A 43 19.49 -19.41 -8.75
CA VAL A 43 19.51 -18.66 -10.00
C VAL A 43 20.04 -17.25 -9.69
N PRO A 44 21.28 -16.92 -10.09
CA PRO A 44 21.87 -15.62 -9.79
C PRO A 44 21.26 -14.49 -10.63
N GLU A 45 21.20 -13.30 -10.04
CA GLU A 45 20.56 -12.07 -10.53
C GLU A 45 21.07 -11.58 -11.90
N LYS A 46 22.39 -11.48 -12.07
CA LYS A 46 23.03 -10.85 -13.22
C LYS A 46 24.36 -11.54 -13.49
N THR A 47 24.83 -11.45 -14.74
CA THR A 47 26.20 -11.79 -15.19
C THR A 47 26.45 -13.21 -15.70
N LEU A 48 25.42 -13.96 -16.10
CA LEU A 48 25.63 -15.16 -16.91
C LEU A 48 24.91 -14.98 -18.25
N GLY A 49 25.67 -14.97 -19.36
CA GLY A 49 25.07 -15.22 -20.66
C GLY A 49 24.30 -16.54 -20.63
N ASN A 50 23.28 -16.69 -21.49
CA ASN A 50 22.35 -17.83 -21.46
C ASN A 50 23.06 -19.20 -21.32
N GLN A 51 24.22 -19.38 -21.96
CA GLN A 51 25.01 -20.61 -21.86
C GLN A 51 25.61 -20.85 -20.46
N SER A 52 26.17 -19.81 -19.84
CA SER A 52 26.79 -19.92 -18.52
C SER A 52 25.75 -20.16 -17.43
N LEU A 53 24.53 -19.62 -17.59
CA LEU A 53 23.40 -19.89 -16.70
C LEU A 53 22.97 -21.35 -16.80
N LEU A 54 22.81 -21.88 -18.02
CA LEU A 54 22.47 -23.28 -18.25
C LEU A 54 23.52 -24.23 -17.67
N ALA A 55 24.81 -23.94 -17.87
CA ALA A 55 25.89 -24.72 -17.31
C ALA A 55 25.89 -24.71 -15.76
N SER A 56 25.61 -23.56 -15.15
CA SER A 56 25.48 -23.42 -13.70
C SER A 56 24.32 -24.25 -13.13
N ILE A 57 23.13 -24.13 -13.74
CA ILE A 57 21.94 -24.89 -13.36
C ILE A 57 22.23 -26.40 -13.45
N ARG A 58 22.79 -26.85 -14.58
CA ARG A 58 23.12 -28.27 -14.78
C ARG A 58 24.07 -28.80 -13.72
N ARG A 59 25.13 -28.05 -13.41
CA ARG A 59 26.10 -28.43 -12.36
C ARG A 59 25.44 -28.56 -11.00
N GLN A 60 24.55 -27.65 -10.63
CA GLN A 60 23.83 -27.70 -9.35
C GLN A 60 22.90 -28.92 -9.30
N VAL A 61 22.11 -29.16 -10.35
CA VAL A 61 21.18 -30.31 -10.43
C VAL A 61 21.91 -31.65 -10.42
N ASP A 62 23.05 -31.75 -11.11
CA ASP A 62 23.85 -32.98 -11.16
C ASP A 62 24.59 -33.25 -9.83
N ALA A 63 24.74 -32.24 -8.96
CA ALA A 63 25.30 -32.37 -7.62
C ALA A 63 24.27 -32.69 -6.54
N LEU A 64 22.97 -32.69 -6.86
CA LEU A 64 21.91 -33.06 -5.92
C LEU A 64 21.99 -34.55 -5.54
N SER A 65 21.55 -34.87 -4.32
CA SER A 65 21.32 -36.28 -3.95
C SER A 65 20.26 -36.94 -4.85
N PRO A 66 20.24 -38.28 -4.97
CA PRO A 66 19.25 -38.97 -5.81
C PRO A 66 17.80 -38.57 -5.49
N ASP A 67 17.47 -38.42 -4.19
CA ASP A 67 16.12 -38.06 -3.74
C ASP A 67 15.78 -36.60 -4.09
N GLN A 68 16.69 -35.66 -3.83
CA GLN A 68 16.50 -34.25 -4.21
C GLN A 68 16.38 -34.09 -5.72
N ARG A 69 17.18 -34.82 -6.50
CA ARG A 69 17.13 -34.78 -7.96
C ARG A 69 15.82 -35.36 -8.48
N SER A 70 15.36 -36.48 -7.92
CA SER A 70 14.05 -37.05 -8.24
C SER A 70 12.93 -36.07 -7.93
N ALA A 71 12.95 -35.45 -6.74
CA ALA A 71 11.98 -34.46 -6.33
C ALA A 71 11.99 -33.22 -7.26
N PHE A 72 13.16 -32.67 -7.58
CA PHE A 72 13.33 -31.57 -8.55
C PHE A 72 12.75 -31.92 -9.92
N LEU A 73 13.07 -33.11 -10.46
CA LEU A 73 12.58 -33.55 -11.77
C LEU A 73 11.08 -33.84 -11.81
N SER A 74 10.44 -33.97 -10.65
CA SER A 74 8.99 -34.16 -10.50
C SER A 74 8.21 -32.85 -10.33
N LEU A 75 8.89 -31.70 -10.27
CA LEU A 75 8.23 -30.39 -10.27
C LEU A 75 7.58 -30.13 -11.63
N HIS A 76 6.54 -29.28 -11.62
CA HIS A 76 5.79 -28.97 -12.84
C HIS A 76 6.68 -28.22 -13.86
N ASN A 77 6.48 -28.47 -15.15
CA ASN A 77 7.20 -27.76 -16.21
C ASN A 77 6.26 -27.42 -17.35
N ILE A 78 5.93 -26.13 -17.51
CA ILE A 78 5.08 -25.67 -18.62
C ILE A 78 5.85 -25.55 -19.95
N TYR A 79 7.18 -25.65 -19.92
CA TYR A 79 8.06 -25.57 -21.10
C TYR A 79 8.53 -26.97 -21.51
N MET A 80 7.59 -27.84 -21.90
CA MET A 80 7.89 -29.26 -22.20
C MET A 80 8.56 -29.49 -23.55
N ASP A 81 8.42 -28.55 -24.50
CA ASP A 81 8.82 -28.76 -25.90
C ASP A 81 10.34 -28.65 -26.15
N ASP A 82 11.10 -28.16 -25.17
CA ASP A 82 12.56 -28.04 -25.28
C ASP A 82 13.26 -28.96 -24.28
N ALA A 83 13.51 -30.20 -24.71
CA ALA A 83 14.23 -31.19 -23.91
C ALA A 83 15.65 -30.74 -23.53
N ALA A 84 16.29 -29.88 -24.34
CA ALA A 84 17.61 -29.33 -24.04
C ALA A 84 17.57 -28.29 -22.91
N LEU A 85 16.39 -27.69 -22.67
CA LEU A 85 16.15 -26.70 -21.62
C LEU A 85 15.28 -27.21 -20.46
N LYS A 86 15.10 -28.54 -20.32
CA LYS A 86 14.23 -29.13 -19.28
C LYS A 86 14.45 -28.55 -17.88
N TYR A 87 15.71 -28.45 -17.41
CA TYR A 87 16.01 -27.91 -16.09
C TYR A 87 15.64 -26.42 -15.96
N LEU A 88 15.89 -25.64 -17.02
CA LEU A 88 15.53 -24.23 -17.06
C LEU A 88 14.00 -24.06 -17.09
N GLY A 89 13.27 -24.93 -17.79
CA GLY A 89 11.81 -24.93 -17.82
C GLY A 89 11.21 -25.17 -16.43
N ILE A 90 11.70 -26.18 -15.71
CA ILE A 90 11.32 -26.44 -14.31
C ILE A 90 11.61 -25.20 -13.44
N ILE A 91 12.80 -24.62 -13.57
CA ILE A 91 13.19 -23.45 -12.79
C ILE A 91 12.29 -22.24 -13.08
N ARG A 92 12.05 -21.93 -14.35
CA ARG A 92 11.17 -20.82 -14.76
C ARG A 92 9.74 -20.98 -14.25
N THR A 93 9.28 -22.22 -14.13
CA THR A 93 7.92 -22.54 -13.67
C THR A 93 7.78 -22.41 -12.15
N ASN A 94 8.80 -22.80 -11.38
CA ASN A 94 8.66 -23.02 -9.93
C ASN A 94 9.52 -22.11 -9.04
N ALA A 95 10.57 -21.47 -9.58
CA ALA A 95 11.52 -20.76 -8.74
C ALA A 95 10.86 -19.62 -7.95
N LEU A 96 11.16 -19.55 -6.66
CA LEU A 96 10.67 -18.53 -5.76
C LEU A 96 11.76 -17.47 -5.53
N PRO A 97 11.40 -16.17 -5.49
CA PRO A 97 12.37 -15.12 -5.23
C PRO A 97 12.92 -15.24 -3.80
N PHE A 98 14.21 -14.92 -3.63
CA PHE A 98 14.85 -14.83 -2.32
C PHE A 98 15.95 -13.76 -2.30
N GLY A 99 16.41 -13.38 -1.11
CA GLY A 99 17.34 -12.26 -0.91
C GLY A 99 16.65 -10.92 -0.66
N ASP A 100 17.41 -9.95 -0.13
CA ASP A 100 16.92 -8.58 0.13
C ASP A 100 16.70 -7.78 -1.17
N ASP A 101 17.49 -8.06 -2.20
CA ASP A 101 17.24 -7.61 -3.58
C ASP A 101 16.46 -8.72 -4.30
N VAL A 102 15.28 -8.42 -4.84
CA VAL A 102 14.27 -9.36 -5.41
C VAL A 102 14.73 -10.05 -6.71
N MET A 103 16.04 -10.16 -6.88
CA MET A 103 16.68 -10.49 -8.14
C MET A 103 17.29 -11.89 -8.13
N GLU A 104 17.41 -12.54 -6.97
CA GLU A 104 17.73 -13.96 -6.89
C GLU A 104 16.45 -14.81 -6.82
N ALA A 105 16.51 -16.00 -7.42
CA ALA A 105 15.43 -16.97 -7.34
C ALA A 105 15.98 -18.38 -7.14
N GLY A 106 15.20 -19.25 -6.51
CA GLY A 106 15.67 -20.58 -6.13
C GLY A 106 14.59 -21.63 -6.12
N ILE A 107 15.04 -22.90 -6.10
CA ILE A 107 14.17 -24.05 -5.93
C ILE A 107 14.24 -24.54 -4.49
N PHE A 108 13.05 -24.71 -3.92
CA PHE A 108 12.78 -25.16 -2.56
C PHE A 108 11.83 -26.35 -2.68
N LEU A 109 12.16 -27.50 -2.11
CA LEU A 109 11.52 -28.77 -2.50
C LEU A 109 10.03 -28.80 -2.23
N ASP A 110 9.62 -28.37 -1.05
CA ASP A 110 8.21 -28.34 -0.66
C ASP A 110 7.58 -26.99 -0.95
N ALA A 111 8.28 -25.88 -0.73
CA ALA A 111 7.71 -24.55 -0.97
C ALA A 111 7.33 -24.32 -2.44
N CYS A 112 8.10 -24.88 -3.39
CA CYS A 112 7.77 -24.84 -4.82
C CYS A 112 6.57 -25.72 -5.21
N ARG A 113 6.02 -26.54 -4.30
CA ARG A 113 4.80 -27.34 -4.53
C ARG A 113 3.54 -26.66 -4.00
N ILE A 114 3.66 -25.59 -3.23
CA ILE A 114 2.49 -24.93 -2.65
C ILE A 114 1.70 -24.26 -3.78
N ASN A 115 0.46 -24.67 -3.98
CA ASN A 115 -0.40 -24.16 -5.05
C ASN A 115 -0.85 -22.71 -4.85
N HIS A 116 -1.35 -22.12 -5.93
CA HIS A 116 -1.91 -20.79 -5.93
C HIS A 116 -3.36 -20.73 -5.41
N ALA A 117 -3.67 -19.69 -4.66
CA ALA A 117 -5.02 -19.13 -4.55
C ALA A 117 -4.93 -17.59 -4.53
N CYS A 118 -5.95 -16.91 -5.08
CA CYS A 118 -6.00 -15.44 -5.01
C CYS A 118 -6.41 -14.94 -3.62
N ASP A 119 -7.05 -15.79 -2.81
CA ASP A 119 -7.34 -15.61 -1.39
C ASP A 119 -6.57 -16.61 -0.53
N ASN A 120 -5.26 -16.67 -0.77
CA ASN A 120 -4.33 -17.62 -0.13
C ASN A 120 -4.39 -17.59 1.40
N ASN A 121 -4.05 -18.72 2.01
CA ASN A 121 -4.05 -18.90 3.47
C ASN A 121 -2.65 -18.92 4.10
N ALA A 122 -1.58 -18.87 3.29
CA ALA A 122 -0.22 -18.76 3.76
C ALA A 122 0.60 -17.72 2.98
N GLN A 123 1.57 -17.10 3.66
CA GLN A 123 2.48 -16.10 3.10
C GLN A 123 3.88 -16.66 3.00
N LYS A 124 4.50 -16.50 1.83
CA LYS A 124 5.91 -16.84 1.60
C LYS A 124 6.81 -15.63 1.84
N SER A 125 7.97 -15.84 2.43
CA SER A 125 8.98 -14.80 2.64
C SER A 125 10.39 -15.39 2.63
N TRP A 126 11.38 -14.56 2.35
CA TRP A 126 12.77 -14.89 2.60
C TRP A 126 13.19 -14.30 3.95
N ASN A 127 13.66 -15.15 4.85
CA ASN A 127 14.19 -14.72 6.14
C ASN A 127 15.71 -14.58 6.03
N GLU A 128 16.17 -13.33 5.94
CA GLU A 128 17.57 -12.98 5.75
C GLU A 128 18.46 -13.32 6.96
N ASN A 129 17.90 -13.42 8.18
CA ASN A 129 18.65 -13.75 9.38
C ASN A 129 19.05 -15.22 9.44
N ILE A 130 18.15 -16.11 9.01
CA ILE A 130 18.41 -17.56 8.97
C ILE A 130 18.80 -18.05 7.57
N LYS A 131 18.74 -17.19 6.54
CA LYS A 131 18.99 -17.51 5.12
C LYS A 131 18.10 -18.65 4.61
N ARG A 132 16.81 -18.62 4.95
CA ARG A 132 15.84 -19.66 4.56
C ARG A 132 14.57 -19.05 3.99
N HIS A 133 13.96 -19.77 3.05
CA HIS A 133 12.60 -19.49 2.59
C HIS A 133 11.63 -20.00 3.63
N THR A 134 10.73 -19.14 4.08
CA THR A 134 9.75 -19.46 5.12
C THR A 134 8.34 -19.25 4.60
N VAL A 135 7.42 -20.08 5.09
CA VAL A 135 5.99 -19.93 4.82
C VAL A 135 5.27 -19.89 6.15
N HIS A 136 4.45 -18.85 6.38
CA HIS A 136 3.67 -18.69 7.61
C HIS A 136 2.17 -18.67 7.31
N ALA A 137 1.37 -19.21 8.24
CA ALA A 137 -0.09 -19.22 8.12
C ALA A 137 -0.67 -17.81 8.34
N LEU A 138 -1.46 -17.31 7.38
CA LEU A 138 -2.13 -16.00 7.46
C LEU A 138 -3.33 -16.02 8.42
N ARG A 139 -3.96 -17.18 8.52
CA ARG A 139 -5.13 -17.49 9.36
C ARG A 139 -5.01 -18.92 9.86
N ASP A 140 -5.96 -19.34 10.68
CA ASP A 140 -6.11 -20.75 10.98
C ASP A 140 -6.39 -21.53 9.69
N ILE A 141 -5.70 -22.67 9.55
CA ILE A 141 -5.85 -23.63 8.45
C ILE A 141 -6.31 -24.94 9.08
N GLU A 142 -7.47 -25.45 8.66
CA GLU A 142 -8.05 -26.65 9.26
C GLU A 142 -7.39 -27.94 8.71
N GLU A 143 -7.52 -29.04 9.45
CA GLU A 143 -7.02 -30.34 8.99
C GLU A 143 -7.68 -30.73 7.64
N GLY A 144 -6.86 -31.18 6.69
CA GLY A 144 -7.30 -31.51 5.34
C GLY A 144 -7.44 -30.32 4.40
N GLU A 145 -7.27 -29.08 4.87
CA GLU A 145 -7.26 -27.89 4.02
C GLU A 145 -5.94 -27.78 3.23
N GLU A 146 -6.02 -27.40 1.96
CA GLU A 146 -4.85 -27.13 1.12
C GLU A 146 -4.15 -25.84 1.58
N ILE A 147 -2.83 -25.90 1.76
CA ILE A 147 -2.00 -24.73 2.01
C ILE A 147 -1.70 -24.07 0.66
N THR A 148 -1.98 -22.77 0.56
CA THR A 148 -1.89 -22.01 -0.69
C THR A 148 -1.16 -20.69 -0.48
N ILE A 149 -0.47 -20.21 -1.53
CA ILE A 149 0.24 -18.92 -1.56
C ILE A 149 -0.20 -18.06 -2.74
N TYR A 150 0.04 -16.76 -2.66
CA TYR A 150 -0.15 -15.86 -3.79
C TYR A 150 1.05 -15.96 -4.75
N TYR A 151 0.83 -16.26 -6.03
CA TYR A 151 1.91 -16.41 -7.02
C TYR A 151 2.29 -15.08 -7.68
N LEU A 152 1.34 -14.17 -7.79
CA LEU A 152 1.54 -12.92 -8.49
C LEU A 152 2.20 -11.89 -7.56
N GLY A 153 2.76 -10.83 -8.12
CA GLY A 153 3.41 -9.77 -7.32
C GLY A 153 2.46 -8.66 -6.87
N VAL A 154 1.29 -8.54 -7.49
CA VAL A 154 0.33 -7.46 -7.27
C VAL A 154 -1.08 -8.05 -7.32
N LEU A 155 -1.93 -7.66 -6.38
CA LEU A 155 -3.37 -7.94 -6.42
C LEU A 155 -4.00 -7.02 -7.48
N ASN A 156 -4.58 -7.61 -8.51
CA ASN A 156 -5.24 -6.90 -9.62
C ASN A 156 -6.67 -7.42 -9.80
N SER A 157 -7.41 -6.91 -10.78
CA SER A 157 -8.73 -7.43 -11.16
C SER A 157 -8.74 -8.94 -11.45
N ARG A 158 -9.90 -9.59 -11.34
CA ARG A 158 -10.06 -11.02 -11.67
C ARG A 158 -9.51 -11.34 -13.05
N GLU A 159 -9.83 -10.52 -14.05
CA GLU A 159 -9.36 -10.69 -15.43
C GLU A 159 -7.84 -10.63 -15.51
N ALA A 160 -7.22 -9.59 -14.95
CA ALA A 160 -5.77 -9.42 -14.96
C ALA A 160 -5.04 -10.55 -14.21
N ARG A 161 -5.61 -11.04 -13.09
CA ARG A 161 -5.07 -12.21 -12.38
C ARG A 161 -5.16 -13.47 -13.24
N GLN A 162 -6.30 -13.74 -13.88
CA GLN A 162 -6.48 -14.90 -14.76
C GLN A 162 -5.53 -14.86 -15.96
N GLU A 163 -5.43 -13.73 -16.65
CA GLU A 163 -4.51 -13.55 -17.78
C GLU A 163 -3.05 -13.79 -17.35
N ALA A 164 -2.64 -13.22 -16.20
CA ALA A 164 -1.30 -13.40 -15.68
C ALA A 164 -0.99 -14.86 -15.33
N LEU A 165 -1.93 -15.57 -14.71
CA LEU A 165 -1.80 -16.99 -14.37
C LEU A 165 -1.77 -17.88 -15.61
N GLN A 166 -2.64 -17.61 -16.59
CA GLN A 166 -2.65 -18.34 -17.85
C GLN A 166 -1.32 -18.16 -18.60
N ARG A 167 -0.82 -16.92 -18.68
CA ARG A 167 0.44 -16.61 -19.38
C ARG A 167 1.68 -17.19 -18.67
N LYS A 168 1.72 -17.14 -17.34
CA LYS A 168 2.93 -17.50 -16.57
C LYS A 168 2.96 -18.96 -16.09
N PHE A 169 1.79 -19.57 -15.91
CA PHE A 169 1.64 -20.88 -15.27
C PHE A 169 0.66 -21.81 -16.00
N ALA A 170 0.08 -21.37 -17.13
CA ALA A 170 -0.78 -22.18 -18.00
C ALA A 170 -2.02 -22.80 -17.32
N PHE A 171 -2.61 -22.11 -16.33
CA PHE A 171 -3.85 -22.55 -15.70
C PHE A 171 -4.84 -21.40 -15.45
N THR A 172 -6.12 -21.76 -15.34
CA THR A 172 -7.22 -20.87 -14.92
C THR A 172 -7.51 -21.09 -13.44
N CYS A 173 -7.49 -20.02 -12.64
CA CYS A 173 -7.72 -20.10 -11.21
C CYS A 173 -9.20 -20.31 -10.87
N SER A 174 -9.49 -21.28 -10.03
CA SER A 174 -10.84 -21.61 -9.53
C SER A 174 -11.00 -21.40 -8.02
N CYS A 175 -10.08 -20.65 -7.38
CA CYS A 175 -10.19 -20.33 -5.96
C CYS A 175 -11.51 -19.60 -5.62
N ARG A 176 -11.87 -19.53 -4.33
CA ARG A 176 -13.12 -18.91 -3.89
C ARG A 176 -13.26 -17.47 -4.40
N LEU A 177 -12.17 -16.69 -4.40
CA LEU A 177 -12.18 -15.31 -4.91
C LEU A 177 -12.46 -15.25 -6.43
N CYS A 178 -11.85 -16.13 -7.21
CA CYS A 178 -12.08 -16.19 -8.66
C CYS A 178 -13.40 -16.86 -9.03
N SER A 179 -14.05 -17.55 -8.09
CA SER A 179 -15.35 -18.21 -8.27
C SER A 179 -16.52 -17.36 -7.78
N LEU A 180 -16.26 -16.12 -7.33
CA LEU A 180 -17.31 -15.20 -6.93
C LEU A 180 -18.31 -14.90 -8.08
N PRO A 181 -19.59 -14.67 -7.75
CA PRO A 181 -20.57 -14.11 -8.68
C PRO A 181 -20.09 -12.79 -9.32
N PRO A 182 -20.56 -12.44 -10.54
CA PRO A 182 -20.08 -11.26 -11.27
C PRO A 182 -20.16 -9.95 -10.50
N ASP A 183 -21.26 -9.69 -9.78
CA ASP A 183 -21.49 -8.50 -8.96
C ASP A 183 -20.47 -8.39 -7.80
N GLN A 184 -20.25 -9.50 -7.08
CA GLN A 184 -19.28 -9.55 -5.98
C GLN A 184 -17.83 -9.46 -6.50
N SER A 185 -17.56 -10.04 -7.67
CA SER A 185 -16.25 -9.93 -8.33
C SER A 185 -15.97 -8.50 -8.77
N GLN A 186 -16.96 -7.80 -9.33
CA GLN A 186 -16.82 -6.39 -9.73
C GLN A 186 -16.55 -5.49 -8.53
N GLU A 187 -17.25 -5.70 -7.41
CA GLU A 187 -17.01 -4.92 -6.19
C GLU A 187 -15.60 -5.19 -5.61
N ASN A 188 -15.15 -6.45 -5.64
CA ASN A 188 -13.79 -6.81 -5.24
C ASN A 188 -12.74 -6.12 -6.13
N ASP A 189 -12.94 -6.15 -7.45
CA ASP A 189 -12.03 -5.55 -8.42
C ASP A 189 -11.99 -4.02 -8.27
N ARG A 190 -13.16 -3.38 -8.05
CA ARG A 190 -13.26 -1.93 -7.76
C ARG A 190 -12.41 -1.56 -6.55
N ARG A 191 -12.50 -2.34 -5.47
CA ARG A 191 -11.73 -2.12 -4.25
C ARG A 191 -10.23 -2.32 -4.47
N LEU A 192 -9.81 -3.41 -5.14
CA LEU A 192 -8.39 -3.66 -5.41
C LEU A 192 -7.79 -2.54 -6.27
N ASN A 193 -8.53 -2.06 -7.28
CA ASN A 193 -8.11 -0.93 -8.11
C ASN A 193 -7.97 0.36 -7.28
N GLU A 194 -8.85 0.60 -6.32
CA GLU A 194 -8.75 1.75 -5.41
C GLU A 194 -7.51 1.64 -4.50
N ILE A 195 -7.19 0.44 -3.98
CA ILE A 195 -5.95 0.20 -3.21
C ILE A 195 -4.71 0.52 -4.06
N LEU A 196 -4.66 0.05 -5.32
CA LEU A 196 -3.56 0.33 -6.24
C LEU A 196 -3.42 1.82 -6.56
N LYS A 197 -4.56 2.51 -6.72
CA LYS A 197 -4.58 3.95 -6.93
C LYS A 197 -4.02 4.69 -5.72
N LEU A 198 -4.42 4.31 -4.51
CA LEU A 198 -3.92 4.89 -3.27
C LEU A 198 -2.42 4.63 -3.09
N ASP A 199 -1.94 3.42 -3.38
CA ASP A 199 -0.49 3.10 -3.38
C ASP A 199 0.29 4.04 -4.30
N GLY A 200 -0.23 4.29 -5.51
CA GLY A 200 0.35 5.22 -6.46
C GLY A 200 0.38 6.66 -5.94
N LEU A 201 -0.67 7.11 -5.25
CA LEU A 201 -0.75 8.46 -4.66
C LEU A 201 0.20 8.62 -3.46
N ILE A 202 0.26 7.62 -2.58
CA ILE A 202 1.16 7.60 -1.41
C ILE A 202 2.63 7.67 -1.88
N GLY A 203 2.99 6.91 -2.92
CA GLY A 203 4.36 6.85 -3.43
C GLY A 203 4.79 8.01 -4.34
N ARG A 204 3.85 8.72 -4.98
CA ARG A 204 4.13 9.64 -6.12
C ARG A 204 5.22 10.68 -5.87
N ASN A 205 5.24 11.26 -4.67
CA ASN A 205 6.14 12.37 -4.31
C ASN A 205 7.16 11.99 -3.22
N GLY A 206 7.22 10.71 -2.83
CA GLY A 206 8.09 10.21 -1.76
C GLY A 206 8.09 11.11 -0.51
N LEU A 207 9.28 11.43 0.00
CA LEU A 207 9.44 12.28 1.18
C LEU A 207 8.85 13.68 0.99
N MET A 208 8.89 14.26 -0.21
CA MET A 208 8.30 15.59 -0.44
C MET A 208 6.78 15.58 -0.25
N GLY A 209 6.09 14.49 -0.62
CA GLY A 209 4.66 14.34 -0.35
C GLY A 209 4.35 14.32 1.15
N ILE A 210 5.17 13.58 1.91
CA ILE A 210 5.05 13.46 3.37
C ILE A 210 5.29 14.81 4.07
N VAL A 211 6.14 15.67 3.52
CA VAL A 211 6.51 16.96 4.15
C VAL A 211 5.53 18.08 3.77
N SER A 212 5.14 18.14 2.50
CA SER A 212 4.25 19.18 1.99
C SER A 212 2.82 19.00 2.48
N SER A 213 2.28 17.80 2.35
CA SER A 213 0.84 17.52 2.54
C SER A 213 0.61 16.30 3.46
N PRO A 214 1.17 16.29 4.67
CA PRO A 214 1.22 15.10 5.53
C PRO A 214 -0.17 14.56 5.88
N LEU A 215 -1.17 15.44 6.06
CA LEU A 215 -2.52 15.04 6.42
C LEU A 215 -3.22 14.35 5.24
N GLN A 216 -3.05 14.86 4.02
CA GLN A 216 -3.59 14.23 2.82
C GLN A 216 -3.00 12.83 2.61
N ILE A 217 -1.67 12.67 2.71
CA ILE A 217 -1.04 11.35 2.58
C ILE A 217 -1.48 10.40 3.69
N LEU A 218 -1.57 10.85 4.94
CA LEU A 218 -2.08 10.02 6.05
C LEU A 218 -3.54 9.57 5.79
N ARG A 219 -4.37 10.42 5.19
CA ARG A 219 -5.75 10.07 4.81
C ARG A 219 -5.81 9.05 3.68
N TYR A 220 -4.88 9.08 2.72
CA TYR A 220 -4.78 8.02 1.71
C TYR A 220 -4.43 6.67 2.34
N VAL A 221 -3.47 6.66 3.27
CA VAL A 221 -3.10 5.45 4.01
C VAL A 221 -4.26 4.96 4.87
N ASP A 222 -5.00 5.85 5.52
CA ASP A 222 -6.21 5.52 6.30
C ASP A 222 -7.27 4.81 5.43
N GLN A 223 -7.57 5.40 4.26
CA GLN A 223 -8.50 4.80 3.31
C GLN A 223 -8.00 3.43 2.84
N GLN A 224 -6.70 3.29 2.58
CA GLN A 224 -6.09 2.03 2.17
C GLN A 224 -6.25 0.95 3.26
N VAL A 225 -5.98 1.29 4.52
CA VAL A 225 -6.16 0.39 5.68
C VAL A 225 -7.62 -0.01 5.85
N CYS A 226 -8.56 0.92 5.66
CA CYS A 226 -9.99 0.60 5.67
C CYS A 226 -10.33 -0.46 4.60
N LEU A 227 -9.87 -0.28 3.36
CA LEU A 227 -10.13 -1.21 2.26
C LEU A 227 -9.48 -2.59 2.48
N TYR A 228 -8.30 -2.65 3.08
CA TYR A 228 -7.67 -3.92 3.47
C TYR A 228 -8.50 -4.65 4.54
N ASN A 229 -8.95 -3.94 5.58
CA ASN A 229 -9.75 -4.54 6.65
C ASN A 229 -11.10 -5.08 6.17
N GLU A 230 -11.66 -4.56 5.08
CA GLU A 230 -12.85 -5.13 4.43
C GLU A 230 -12.57 -6.51 3.77
N GLN A 231 -11.32 -6.86 3.47
CA GLN A 231 -10.95 -8.21 2.98
C GLN A 231 -10.78 -9.19 4.14
N GLY A 232 -10.24 -8.68 5.23
CA GLY A 232 -9.99 -9.37 6.47
C GLY A 232 -8.94 -8.63 7.28
N PRO A 233 -8.83 -8.90 8.59
CA PRO A 233 -7.90 -8.21 9.48
C PRO A 233 -6.42 -8.50 9.19
N ASP A 234 -6.12 -9.41 8.26
CA ASP A 234 -4.80 -10.03 8.07
C ASP A 234 -4.30 -9.94 6.63
N ASP A 235 -4.78 -8.95 5.87
CA ASP A 235 -4.25 -8.68 4.54
C ASP A 235 -2.74 -8.38 4.60
N VAL A 236 -2.01 -8.97 3.66
CA VAL A 236 -0.54 -8.88 3.57
C VAL A 236 -0.03 -7.45 3.35
N GLY A 237 -0.89 -6.55 2.85
CA GLY A 237 -0.59 -5.13 2.65
C GLY A 237 -0.70 -4.27 3.92
N LEU A 238 -1.45 -4.72 4.95
CA LEU A 238 -1.68 -3.94 6.18
C LEU A 238 -0.39 -3.53 6.90
N PRO A 239 0.61 -4.41 7.11
CA PRO A 239 1.79 -4.04 7.87
C PRO A 239 2.60 -2.93 7.20
N ARG A 240 2.66 -2.96 5.86
CA ARG A 240 3.31 -1.89 5.08
C ARG A 240 2.54 -0.58 5.21
N ALA A 241 1.21 -0.60 5.07
CA ALA A 241 0.41 0.62 5.21
C ALA A 241 0.56 1.25 6.60
N PHE A 242 0.63 0.44 7.66
CA PHE A 242 0.93 0.95 9.01
C PHE A 242 2.34 1.52 9.12
N LEU A 243 3.35 0.93 8.46
CA LEU A 243 4.69 1.54 8.41
C LEU A 243 4.67 2.88 7.67
N ASP A 244 3.96 2.99 6.55
CA ASP A 244 3.83 4.24 5.80
C ASP A 244 3.22 5.34 6.70
N ALA A 245 2.16 5.01 7.46
CA ALA A 245 1.58 5.91 8.47
C ALA A 245 2.57 6.28 9.58
N ALA A 246 3.35 5.31 10.08
CA ALA A 246 4.39 5.57 11.08
C ALA A 246 5.46 6.53 10.55
N GLN A 247 5.94 6.34 9.32
CA GLN A 247 6.94 7.21 8.70
C GLN A 247 6.42 8.64 8.48
N ILE A 248 5.14 8.80 8.09
CA ILE A 248 4.50 10.11 7.98
C ILE A 248 4.44 10.80 9.34
N ALA A 249 4.02 10.08 10.39
CA ALA A 249 3.96 10.60 11.75
C ALA A 249 5.35 11.00 12.27
N ILE A 250 6.35 10.14 12.09
CA ILE A 250 7.76 10.38 12.46
C ILE A 250 8.31 11.64 11.77
N ALA A 251 8.13 11.76 10.45
CA ALA A 251 8.64 12.88 9.68
C ALA A 251 8.10 14.23 10.17
N ASN A 252 6.88 14.22 10.69
CA ASN A 252 6.17 15.39 11.20
C ASN A 252 6.24 15.51 12.74
N GLY A 253 7.03 14.67 13.42
CA GLY A 253 7.29 14.74 14.86
C GLY A 253 6.18 14.18 15.77
N ASP A 254 5.22 13.43 15.23
CA ASP A 254 4.10 12.84 15.99
C ASP A 254 4.49 11.47 16.57
N LEU A 255 5.30 11.48 17.63
CA LEU A 255 5.86 10.25 18.20
C LEU A 255 4.80 9.34 18.84
N ALA A 256 3.74 9.90 19.42
CA ALA A 256 2.65 9.13 20.03
C ALA A 256 1.94 8.23 19.00
N ARG A 257 1.55 8.79 17.84
CA ARG A 257 0.92 8.00 16.76
C ARG A 257 1.91 7.07 16.07
N ALA A 258 3.13 7.55 15.83
CA ALA A 258 4.19 6.77 15.20
C ALA A 258 4.43 5.44 15.91
N ARG A 259 4.47 5.46 17.24
CA ARG A 259 4.62 4.25 18.06
C ARG A 259 3.50 3.25 17.79
N ILE A 260 2.24 3.68 17.87
CA ILE A 260 1.08 2.78 17.68
C ILE A 260 1.05 2.21 16.26
N PHE A 261 1.34 3.03 15.25
CA PHE A 261 1.44 2.55 13.87
C PHE A 261 2.58 1.53 13.70
N ALA A 262 3.76 1.79 14.26
CA ALA A 262 4.88 0.85 14.23
C ALA A 262 4.55 -0.46 14.95
N GLU A 263 3.85 -0.40 16.10
CA GLU A 263 3.39 -1.59 16.84
C GLU A 263 2.45 -2.45 15.98
N ARG A 264 1.46 -1.83 15.29
CA ARG A 264 0.56 -2.53 14.37
C ARG A 264 1.31 -3.16 13.19
N ALA A 265 2.29 -2.47 12.62
CA ALA A 265 3.14 -3.00 11.55
C ALA A 265 3.95 -4.22 12.01
N VAL A 266 4.61 -4.12 13.17
CA VAL A 266 5.43 -5.21 13.75
C VAL A 266 4.59 -6.44 14.08
N LEU A 267 3.41 -6.26 14.66
CA LEU A 267 2.48 -7.36 14.94
C LEU A 267 2.09 -8.10 13.67
N GLY A 268 1.76 -7.34 12.61
CA GLY A 268 1.44 -7.90 11.31
C GLY A 268 2.60 -8.69 10.69
N TRP A 269 3.81 -8.12 10.61
CA TRP A 269 4.96 -8.86 10.09
C TRP A 269 5.37 -10.06 10.94
N THR A 270 5.12 -10.03 12.25
CA THR A 270 5.35 -11.20 13.11
C THR A 270 4.49 -12.38 12.66
N VAL A 271 3.25 -12.14 12.24
CA VAL A 271 2.37 -13.18 11.67
C VAL A 271 2.85 -13.60 10.27
N LEU A 272 3.23 -12.65 9.42
CA LEU A 272 3.57 -12.92 8.01
C LEU A 272 4.96 -13.57 7.82
N GLU A 273 5.92 -13.25 8.68
CA GLU A 273 7.34 -13.54 8.46
C GLU A 273 8.04 -14.17 9.68
N GLY A 274 7.39 -14.20 10.85
CA GLY A 274 7.98 -14.66 12.11
C GLY A 274 8.67 -13.54 12.90
N ASP A 275 8.90 -13.78 14.19
CA ASP A 275 9.48 -12.82 15.12
C ASP A 275 10.99 -12.59 14.93
N ASP A 276 11.65 -13.54 14.28
CA ASP A 276 13.06 -13.54 13.89
C ASP A 276 13.29 -12.90 12.50
N SER A 277 12.27 -12.32 11.85
CA SER A 277 12.45 -11.66 10.55
C SER A 277 13.18 -10.32 10.68
N SER A 278 13.97 -9.96 9.66
CA SER A 278 14.71 -8.68 9.65
C SER A 278 13.80 -7.47 9.82
N LYS A 279 12.62 -7.48 9.19
CA LYS A 279 11.64 -6.40 9.33
C LYS A 279 11.14 -6.30 10.77
N VAL A 280 10.78 -7.43 11.39
CA VAL A 280 10.29 -7.42 12.77
C VAL A 280 11.35 -6.90 13.72
N LEU A 281 12.59 -7.36 13.61
CA LEU A 281 13.69 -6.90 14.47
C LEU A 281 14.00 -5.42 14.25
N GLN A 282 14.08 -4.97 12.99
CA GLN A 282 14.35 -3.58 12.63
C GLN A 282 13.26 -2.64 13.17
N TYR A 283 11.99 -2.94 12.93
CA TYR A 283 10.89 -2.05 13.26
C TYR A 283 10.44 -2.15 14.72
N ARG A 284 10.80 -3.22 15.44
CA ARG A 284 10.60 -3.30 16.91
C ARG A 284 11.33 -2.18 17.64
N ALA A 285 12.51 -1.76 17.17
CA ALA A 285 13.21 -0.62 17.74
C ALA A 285 12.39 0.69 17.63
N LEU A 286 11.63 0.86 16.54
CA LEU A 286 10.77 2.04 16.34
C LEU A 286 9.57 2.06 17.27
N THR A 287 9.08 0.90 17.72
CA THR A 287 7.99 0.83 18.71
C THR A 287 8.42 1.38 20.08
N GLN A 288 9.70 1.30 20.41
CA GLN A 288 10.25 1.79 21.66
C GLN A 288 10.60 3.27 21.59
N ASP A 289 11.25 3.67 20.50
CA ASP A 289 11.69 5.05 20.30
C ASP A 289 11.62 5.43 18.81
N PRO A 290 10.47 5.94 18.34
CA PRO A 290 10.31 6.36 16.95
C PRO A 290 11.23 7.53 16.56
N SER A 291 11.78 8.27 17.53
CA SER A 291 12.67 9.43 17.26
C SER A 291 14.03 9.02 16.69
N LYS A 292 14.41 7.74 16.82
CA LYS A 292 15.65 7.19 16.22
C LYS A 292 15.56 6.95 14.73
N HIS A 293 14.36 7.05 14.14
CA HIS A 293 14.20 6.86 12.71
C HIS A 293 14.77 8.05 11.92
N ALA A 294 15.39 7.77 10.76
CA ALA A 294 16.09 8.78 9.96
C ALA A 294 15.22 9.96 9.48
N LEU A 295 13.89 9.78 9.41
CA LEU A 295 12.96 10.84 9.02
C LEU A 295 12.59 11.80 10.15
N TYR A 296 12.90 11.47 11.41
CA TYR A 296 12.50 12.30 12.54
C TYR A 296 13.11 13.70 12.45
N GLY A 297 12.31 14.73 12.74
CA GLY A 297 12.76 16.13 12.73
C GLY A 297 12.63 16.86 11.39
N THR A 298 11.98 16.29 10.38
CA THR A 298 11.91 16.92 9.04
C THR A 298 11.06 18.21 9.04
N THR A 299 9.88 18.22 9.67
CA THR A 299 8.99 19.42 9.72
C THR A 299 8.48 19.79 11.12
N MET A 300 8.38 18.80 12.02
CA MET A 300 7.80 18.96 13.37
C MET A 300 6.37 19.52 13.43
N LYS A 301 5.61 19.49 12.32
CA LYS A 301 4.24 20.02 12.21
C LYS A 301 3.26 19.44 13.24
N TRP A 302 3.50 18.23 13.73
CA TRP A 302 2.62 17.46 14.61
C TRP A 302 3.33 17.01 15.89
N LYS A 303 4.23 17.83 16.41
CA LYS A 303 5.06 17.50 17.58
C LYS A 303 4.24 16.92 18.74
N THR A 304 4.54 15.68 19.11
CA THR A 304 4.05 14.98 20.32
C THR A 304 5.20 14.18 20.93
N ALA A 305 5.16 13.96 22.25
CA ALA A 305 6.01 12.99 22.93
C ALA A 305 5.46 11.56 22.74
N VAL A 306 6.29 10.55 22.96
CA VAL A 306 5.89 9.12 22.81
C VAL A 306 4.72 8.76 23.73
N ASP A 307 4.64 9.40 24.90
CA ASP A 307 3.63 9.11 25.92
C ASP A 307 2.38 10.00 25.84
N ASP A 308 2.29 10.90 24.84
CA ASP A 308 1.12 11.77 24.61
C ASP A 308 -0.08 11.01 23.98
N ILE A 309 -0.24 9.73 24.34
CA ILE A 309 -1.35 8.89 23.91
C ILE A 309 -2.56 9.19 24.82
N PRO A 310 -3.72 9.60 24.27
CA PRO A 310 -4.90 9.90 25.08
C PRO A 310 -5.37 8.70 25.88
N LEU A 311 -5.61 8.91 27.18
CA LEU A 311 -6.15 7.90 28.08
C LEU A 311 -7.68 7.93 28.09
N GLY A 312 -8.31 6.78 28.30
CA GLY A 312 -9.76 6.68 28.51
C GLY A 312 -10.63 6.84 27.26
N LEU A 313 -10.04 6.80 26.06
CA LEU A 313 -10.81 6.72 24.81
C LEU A 313 -11.32 5.30 24.58
N ASP A 314 -12.53 5.18 24.04
CA ASP A 314 -12.99 3.92 23.48
C ASP A 314 -12.23 3.58 22.18
N SER A 315 -12.45 2.38 21.64
CA SER A 315 -11.72 1.91 20.45
C SER A 315 -11.94 2.79 19.22
N LYS A 316 -13.14 3.35 19.04
CA LYS A 316 -13.49 4.18 17.89
C LYS A 316 -12.87 5.56 18.01
N ASP A 317 -12.92 6.17 19.18
CA ASP A 317 -12.32 7.47 19.45
C ASP A 317 -10.79 7.39 19.40
N LEU A 318 -10.19 6.29 19.85
CA LEU A 318 -8.76 6.04 19.68
C LEU A 318 -8.37 5.94 18.20
N ASP A 319 -9.15 5.21 17.39
CA ASP A 319 -8.89 5.10 15.95
C ASP A 319 -9.09 6.45 15.23
N ASN A 320 -10.09 7.24 15.62
CA ASN A 320 -10.26 8.59 15.09
C ASN A 320 -9.09 9.50 15.44
N TRP A 321 -8.61 9.44 16.69
CA TRP A 321 -7.41 10.17 17.08
C TRP A 321 -6.20 9.70 16.27
N LEU A 322 -5.99 8.39 16.14
CA LEU A 322 -4.84 7.80 15.46
C LEU A 322 -4.75 8.28 14.00
N TRP A 323 -5.88 8.29 13.30
CA TRP A 323 -5.94 8.70 11.89
C TRP A 323 -6.19 10.21 11.68
N LYS A 324 -6.18 11.01 12.76
CA LYS A 324 -6.55 12.44 12.73
C LYS A 324 -7.89 12.67 12.01
N ARG A 325 -8.84 11.74 12.19
CA ARG A 325 -10.21 11.85 11.68
C ARG A 325 -10.95 12.87 12.53
N GLU A 326 -11.66 13.76 11.86
CA GLU A 326 -12.51 14.73 12.53
C GLU A 326 -13.81 14.07 13.01
N LYS A 327 -14.38 14.58 14.10
CA LYS A 327 -15.71 14.12 14.54
C LYS A 327 -16.74 14.56 13.50
N PRO A 328 -17.66 13.68 13.06
CA PRO A 328 -18.71 14.08 12.13
C PRO A 328 -19.56 15.19 12.75
N ASN A 329 -19.78 16.27 12.00
CA ASN A 329 -20.69 17.32 12.42
C ASN A 329 -22.11 16.78 12.54
N ARG A 330 -22.86 17.26 13.54
CA ARG A 330 -24.30 16.98 13.61
C ARG A 330 -24.98 17.69 12.43
N PRO A 331 -25.99 17.07 11.79
CA PRO A 331 -26.74 17.72 10.72
C PRO A 331 -27.26 19.10 11.16
N GLY A 332 -27.00 20.13 10.35
CA GLY A 332 -27.42 21.51 10.64
C GLY A 332 -26.46 22.34 11.49
N GLN A 333 -25.34 21.78 11.97
CA GLN A 333 -24.30 22.54 12.65
C GLN A 333 -23.28 23.09 11.63
N PRO A 334 -22.93 24.38 11.67
CA PRO A 334 -21.87 24.94 10.83
C PRO A 334 -20.56 24.18 11.04
N ALA A 335 -19.80 23.96 9.96
CA ALA A 335 -18.48 23.35 10.06
C ALA A 335 -17.53 24.25 10.86
N ASP A 336 -16.74 23.66 11.77
CA ASP A 336 -15.65 24.37 12.43
C ASP A 336 -14.63 24.81 11.37
N PHE A 337 -14.23 26.08 11.35
CA PHE A 337 -13.22 26.59 10.42
C PHE A 337 -11.84 25.94 10.58
N ARG A 338 -11.60 25.25 11.71
CA ARG A 338 -10.40 24.43 11.92
C ARG A 338 -10.47 23.06 11.23
N ASN A 339 -11.61 22.71 10.63
CA ASN A 339 -11.81 21.48 9.90
C ASN A 339 -10.98 21.50 8.61
N ARG A 340 -9.90 20.70 8.55
CA ARG A 340 -9.00 20.63 7.39
C ARG A 340 -9.53 19.75 6.27
N ALA A 341 -10.62 19.02 6.47
CA ALA A 341 -11.33 18.34 5.38
C ALA A 341 -12.24 19.28 4.58
N THR A 342 -12.86 20.26 5.24
CA THR A 342 -13.77 21.26 4.66
C THR A 342 -13.01 22.54 4.30
N PHE A 343 -12.03 22.94 5.09
CA PHE A 343 -11.18 24.12 4.88
C PHE A 343 -9.70 23.72 4.75
N PRO A 344 -9.32 23.04 3.65
CA PRO A 344 -7.95 22.62 3.41
C PRO A 344 -7.01 23.82 3.19
N GLY A 345 -5.76 23.68 3.60
CA GLY A 345 -4.66 24.54 3.13
C GLY A 345 -4.29 24.21 1.68
N PHE A 346 -3.46 25.04 1.07
CA PHE A 346 -3.10 24.93 -0.35
C PHE A 346 -2.42 23.61 -0.68
N GLY A 347 -1.53 23.14 0.21
CA GLY A 347 -0.86 21.86 0.04
C GLY A 347 -1.81 20.66 0.06
N ASP A 348 -2.97 20.77 0.71
CA ASP A 348 -3.95 19.68 0.84
C ASP A 348 -5.08 19.75 -0.21
N LEU A 349 -5.01 20.67 -1.18
CA LEU A 349 -6.01 20.78 -2.26
C LEU A 349 -5.90 19.61 -3.26
N PRO A 350 -7.02 19.18 -3.86
CA PRO A 350 -6.99 18.23 -4.97
C PRO A 350 -6.29 18.87 -6.18
N HIS A 351 -5.57 18.07 -6.95
CA HIS A 351 -4.96 18.50 -8.21
C HIS A 351 -5.95 18.44 -9.37
N GLU A 352 -5.88 19.41 -10.29
CA GLU A 352 -6.77 19.45 -11.46
C GLU A 352 -6.61 18.27 -12.44
N HIS A 353 -5.44 17.61 -12.45
CA HIS A 353 -5.13 16.55 -13.42
C HIS A 353 -5.51 15.13 -12.95
N TYR A 354 -5.99 14.97 -11.71
CA TYR A 354 -6.44 13.67 -11.25
C TYR A 354 -7.56 13.75 -10.22
N ILE A 355 -8.45 12.77 -10.27
CA ILE A 355 -9.57 12.64 -9.33
C ILE A 355 -9.03 12.17 -7.98
N ASP A 356 -8.86 13.10 -7.04
CA ASP A 356 -8.49 12.80 -5.66
C ASP A 356 -9.66 12.08 -4.95
N PRO A 357 -9.47 10.84 -4.47
CA PRO A 357 -10.53 10.05 -3.84
C PRO A 357 -11.04 10.63 -2.50
N LEU A 358 -10.30 11.56 -1.88
CA LEU A 358 -10.76 12.26 -0.67
C LEU A 358 -11.80 13.33 -0.98
N PHE A 359 -11.76 13.89 -2.18
CA PHE A 359 -12.62 14.99 -2.61
C PHE A 359 -13.72 14.52 -3.55
N TYR A 360 -13.48 13.48 -4.33
CA TYR A 360 -14.37 13.02 -5.39
C TYR A 360 -14.72 11.53 -5.26
N ALA A 361 -15.97 11.20 -5.55
CA ALA A 361 -16.42 9.84 -5.79
C ALA A 361 -16.17 9.50 -7.26
N SER A 362 -15.47 8.39 -7.51
CA SER A 362 -15.37 7.82 -8.85
C SER A 362 -16.70 7.16 -9.19
N SER A 363 -17.43 7.73 -10.15
CA SER A 363 -18.46 7.03 -10.91
C SER A 363 -18.01 6.99 -12.37
N ASP A 364 -18.42 5.97 -13.12
CA ASP A 364 -17.85 5.61 -14.42
C ASP A 364 -17.90 6.70 -15.51
N GLU A 365 -18.60 7.82 -15.30
CA GLU A 365 -18.72 8.87 -16.34
C GLU A 365 -18.53 10.33 -15.85
N LEU A 366 -18.62 10.64 -14.54
CA LEU A 366 -18.28 11.95 -13.99
C LEU A 366 -17.81 11.87 -12.53
N ALA A 367 -16.74 12.60 -12.20
CA ALA A 367 -16.30 12.80 -10.82
C ALA A 367 -17.31 13.67 -10.08
N ARG A 368 -17.93 13.15 -9.01
CA ARG A 368 -18.84 13.93 -8.15
C ARG A 368 -18.17 14.25 -6.83
N PRO A 369 -18.23 15.49 -6.32
CA PRO A 369 -17.72 15.81 -4.99
C PRO A 369 -18.33 14.89 -3.91
N ARG A 370 -17.47 14.25 -3.10
CA ARG A 370 -17.88 13.48 -1.91
C ARG A 370 -18.41 14.39 -0.80
N ARG A 371 -17.93 15.63 -0.77
CA ARG A 371 -18.29 16.71 0.15
C ARG A 371 -17.95 18.05 -0.48
N HIS A 372 -18.45 19.14 0.10
CA HIS A 372 -18.01 20.49 -0.24
C HIS A 372 -16.72 20.85 0.51
N TRP A 373 -15.80 21.55 -0.15
CA TRP A 373 -14.62 22.17 0.47
C TRP A 373 -14.45 23.61 0.00
N LEU A 374 -13.83 24.42 0.85
CA LEU A 374 -13.66 25.85 0.69
C LEU A 374 -12.23 26.24 1.10
N PHE A 375 -11.43 26.73 0.18
CA PHE A 375 -10.13 27.29 0.48
C PHE A 375 -10.28 28.72 1.02
N LEU A 376 -9.63 29.01 2.14
CA LEU A 376 -9.63 30.31 2.80
C LEU A 376 -8.20 30.86 2.84
N ALA A 377 -8.01 32.09 2.37
CA ALA A 377 -6.71 32.75 2.42
C ALA A 377 -6.85 34.27 2.52
N GLU A 378 -5.88 34.92 3.15
CA GLU A 378 -5.80 36.38 3.26
C GLU A 378 -5.09 36.98 2.05
N ILE A 379 -5.61 38.05 1.47
CA ILE A 379 -4.98 38.78 0.37
C ILE A 379 -3.80 39.60 0.92
N VAL A 380 -2.59 39.27 0.49
CA VAL A 380 -1.35 39.99 0.86
C VAL A 380 -0.97 41.02 -0.20
N ASP A 381 -1.19 40.68 -1.47
CA ASP A 381 -0.93 41.58 -2.60
C ASP A 381 -1.83 41.28 -3.78
N PHE A 382 -1.99 42.24 -4.69
CA PHE A 382 -2.72 42.01 -5.94
C PHE A 382 -2.32 42.96 -7.06
N ASN A 383 -2.46 42.49 -8.30
CA ASN A 383 -2.28 43.26 -9.52
C ASN A 383 -3.47 43.00 -10.45
N ARG A 384 -3.98 44.04 -11.14
CA ARG A 384 -5.13 43.95 -12.05
C ARG A 384 -4.74 43.84 -13.53
N PHE A 385 -3.49 44.08 -13.88
CA PHE A 385 -3.05 44.12 -15.28
C PHE A 385 -2.00 43.03 -15.57
N PRO A 386 -2.13 42.26 -16.67
CA PRO A 386 -3.19 42.28 -17.69
C PRO A 386 -4.45 41.46 -17.31
N ARG A 387 -4.47 40.88 -16.12
CA ARG A 387 -5.60 40.17 -15.48
C ARG A 387 -5.45 40.34 -13.97
N LEU A 388 -6.51 40.09 -13.22
CA LEU A 388 -6.42 40.03 -11.76
C LEU A 388 -5.55 38.85 -11.33
N GLN A 389 -4.56 39.16 -10.51
CA GLN A 389 -3.65 38.24 -9.85
C GLN A 389 -3.60 38.65 -8.40
N MET A 390 -3.69 37.69 -7.49
CA MET A 390 -3.56 37.91 -6.07
C MET A 390 -2.43 37.04 -5.53
N THR A 391 -1.71 37.58 -4.57
CA THR A 391 -0.84 36.81 -3.68
C THR A 391 -1.59 36.66 -2.38
N VAL A 392 -1.92 35.42 -1.99
CA VAL A 392 -2.70 35.13 -0.80
C VAL A 392 -1.92 34.27 0.18
N THR A 393 -2.17 34.40 1.49
CA THR A 393 -1.58 33.54 2.52
C THR A 393 -2.67 32.66 3.11
N ASP A 394 -2.45 31.35 3.06
CA ASP A 394 -3.42 30.37 3.53
C ASP A 394 -3.37 30.12 5.05
N VAL A 395 -4.23 29.22 5.49
CA VAL A 395 -4.37 28.80 6.89
C VAL A 395 -3.15 28.09 7.49
N ASP A 396 -2.17 27.68 6.68
CA ASP A 396 -0.91 27.08 7.10
C ASP A 396 0.27 28.07 6.96
N GLY A 397 -0.02 29.33 6.60
CA GLY A 397 0.96 30.40 6.42
C GLY A 397 1.70 30.33 5.07
N MET A 398 1.23 29.51 4.13
CA MET A 398 1.83 29.40 2.81
C MET A 398 1.36 30.56 1.91
N THR A 399 2.31 31.22 1.25
CA THR A 399 2.03 32.21 0.23
C THR A 399 1.73 31.51 -1.10
N VAL A 400 0.57 31.83 -1.69
CA VAL A 400 0.00 31.14 -2.84
C VAL A 400 -0.38 32.17 -3.89
N PRO A 401 0.05 32.00 -5.15
CA PRO A 401 -0.44 32.83 -6.23
C PRO A 401 -1.84 32.36 -6.69
N LEU A 402 -2.76 33.31 -6.82
CA LEU A 402 -4.13 33.11 -7.29
C LEU A 402 -4.33 33.90 -8.59
N PHE A 403 -4.63 33.20 -9.67
CA PHE A 403 -4.80 33.79 -11.00
C PHE A 403 -6.24 33.67 -11.50
N PHE A 404 -6.79 34.79 -11.96
CA PHE A 404 -8.15 34.85 -12.50
C PHE A 404 -8.13 34.59 -14.01
N TYR A 405 -8.63 33.42 -14.41
CA TYR A 405 -8.78 32.95 -15.79
C TYR A 405 -10.24 32.99 -16.27
N THR A 406 -11.10 33.67 -15.52
CA THR A 406 -12.48 33.97 -15.89
C THR A 406 -12.57 34.79 -17.18
N GLU A 407 -13.76 34.82 -17.81
CA GLU A 407 -13.98 35.57 -19.06
C GLU A 407 -13.61 37.06 -18.94
N GLY A 408 -14.01 37.70 -17.83
CA GLY A 408 -13.70 39.09 -17.52
C GLY A 408 -12.31 39.31 -16.90
N ARG A 409 -11.51 38.25 -16.74
CA ARG A 409 -10.13 38.31 -16.21
C ARG A 409 -10.03 38.99 -14.84
N GLY A 410 -11.06 38.86 -14.00
CA GLY A 410 -11.14 39.47 -12.68
C GLY A 410 -11.84 40.82 -12.62
N SER A 411 -12.40 41.32 -13.74
CA SER A 411 -13.23 42.53 -13.75
C SER A 411 -14.64 42.30 -13.18
N GLU A 412 -15.03 41.05 -12.96
CA GLU A 412 -16.28 40.65 -12.34
C GLU A 412 -16.36 41.06 -10.85
N TRP A 413 -15.23 41.38 -10.23
CA TRP A 413 -15.16 41.82 -8.84
C TRP A 413 -14.96 43.32 -8.72
N GLU A 414 -15.80 43.93 -7.90
CA GLU A 414 -15.74 45.34 -7.56
C GLU A 414 -14.36 45.70 -6.97
N PRO A 415 -13.73 46.81 -7.39
CA PRO A 415 -12.45 47.25 -6.85
C PRO A 415 -12.38 47.33 -5.34
N SER A 416 -13.50 47.72 -4.70
CA SER A 416 -13.64 47.84 -3.25
C SER A 416 -13.57 46.50 -2.50
N LEU A 417 -13.81 45.38 -3.16
CA LEU A 417 -13.78 44.05 -2.55
C LEU A 417 -12.40 43.40 -2.59
N VAL A 418 -11.48 43.89 -3.42
CA VAL A 418 -10.11 43.37 -3.51
C VAL A 418 -9.16 44.30 -2.78
N GLN A 419 -8.95 44.02 -1.50
CA GLN A 419 -8.08 44.81 -0.63
C GLN A 419 -7.12 43.90 0.11
N LYS A 420 -5.94 44.44 0.47
CA LYS A 420 -5.00 43.73 1.34
C LYS A 420 -5.63 43.52 2.72
N GLY A 421 -5.43 42.35 3.31
CA GLY A 421 -6.02 41.95 4.58
C GLY A 421 -7.44 41.38 4.49
N TYR A 422 -8.04 41.34 3.30
CA TYR A 422 -9.35 40.71 3.11
C TYR A 422 -9.19 39.21 2.87
N THR A 423 -10.20 38.42 3.23
CA THR A 423 -10.17 36.97 3.02
C THR A 423 -10.84 36.60 1.71
N VAL A 424 -10.17 35.78 0.89
CA VAL A 424 -10.80 35.07 -0.23
C VAL A 424 -11.32 33.71 0.24
N ALA A 425 -12.50 33.34 -0.26
CA ALA A 425 -13.13 32.06 -0.02
C ALA A 425 -13.44 31.41 -1.37
N ILE A 426 -12.75 30.32 -1.70
CA ILE A 426 -12.84 29.65 -3.01
C ILE A 426 -13.42 28.25 -2.82
N LEU A 427 -14.65 28.06 -3.31
CA LEU A 427 -15.35 26.78 -3.33
C LEU A 427 -14.71 25.88 -4.39
N TYR A 428 -14.42 24.63 -4.00
CA TYR A 428 -13.79 23.65 -4.87
C TYR A 428 -12.45 24.10 -5.45
N ALA A 429 -11.65 24.84 -4.68
CA ALA A 429 -10.31 25.19 -5.10
C ALA A 429 -9.49 23.93 -5.41
N GLU A 430 -8.67 24.03 -6.45
CA GLU A 430 -7.76 22.97 -6.89
C GLU A 430 -6.34 23.51 -6.99
N PHE A 431 -5.37 22.64 -6.72
CA PHE A 431 -3.98 22.90 -6.97
C PHE A 431 -3.72 22.90 -8.48
N HIS A 432 -3.08 23.97 -8.96
CA HIS A 432 -2.73 24.16 -10.36
C HIS A 432 -1.21 24.37 -10.52
N ALA A 433 -0.59 23.59 -11.41
CA ALA A 433 0.82 23.74 -11.77
C ALA A 433 0.96 24.60 -13.04
N PHE A 434 1.38 25.85 -12.88
CA PHE A 434 1.57 26.76 -14.01
C PHE A 434 2.86 26.46 -14.77
N ALA A 435 2.83 26.59 -16.11
CA ALA A 435 4.01 26.32 -16.96
C ALA A 435 5.18 27.29 -16.74
N PHE A 436 4.91 28.52 -16.30
CA PHE A 436 5.91 29.59 -16.18
C PHE A 436 5.82 30.35 -14.84
N SER A 437 5.19 29.76 -13.82
CA SER A 437 5.02 30.37 -12.50
C SER A 437 5.07 29.30 -11.41
N GLU A 438 5.22 29.74 -10.16
CA GLU A 438 5.05 28.86 -9.01
C GLU A 438 3.64 28.26 -8.99
N PRO A 439 3.45 27.03 -8.48
CA PRO A 439 2.13 26.45 -8.36
C PRO A 439 1.20 27.33 -7.53
N GLY A 440 -0.08 27.34 -7.90
CA GLY A 440 -1.07 28.20 -7.27
C GLY A 440 -2.49 27.74 -7.54
N ILE A 441 -3.43 28.67 -7.42
CA ILE A 441 -4.85 28.42 -7.72
C ILE A 441 -5.21 29.13 -9.02
N ARG A 442 -5.81 28.37 -9.94
CA ARG A 442 -6.38 28.90 -11.18
C ARG A 442 -7.90 29.01 -11.03
N LEU A 443 -8.42 30.22 -10.95
CA LEU A 443 -9.87 30.45 -10.85
C LEU A 443 -10.47 30.67 -12.24
N GLU A 444 -11.31 29.74 -12.68
CA GLU A 444 -12.00 29.80 -13.98
C GLU A 444 -13.47 30.19 -13.85
N GLU A 445 -14.11 29.80 -12.74
CA GLU A 445 -15.53 30.02 -12.49
C GLU A 445 -15.77 31.15 -11.47
N PRO A 446 -16.33 32.30 -11.88
CA PRO A 446 -16.55 33.44 -10.97
C PRO A 446 -17.47 33.13 -9.80
N THR A 447 -18.40 32.19 -9.96
CA THR A 447 -19.37 31.82 -8.92
C THR A 447 -18.74 31.04 -7.77
N ASN A 448 -17.54 30.51 -7.97
CA ASN A 448 -16.83 29.71 -6.97
C ASN A 448 -16.06 30.54 -5.95
N ILE A 449 -15.94 31.87 -6.12
CA ILE A 449 -15.21 32.72 -5.16
C ILE A 449 -16.12 33.76 -4.50
N LYS A 450 -15.90 33.99 -3.22
CA LYS A 450 -16.40 35.15 -2.48
C LYS A 450 -15.24 35.85 -1.79
N VAL A 451 -15.31 37.17 -1.66
CA VAL A 451 -14.39 37.96 -0.83
C VAL A 451 -15.20 38.56 0.32
N PRO A 452 -15.46 37.78 1.39
CA PRO A 452 -16.15 38.31 2.56
C PRO A 452 -15.35 39.47 3.18
N LEU A 453 -16.07 40.48 3.67
CA LEU A 453 -15.50 41.59 4.43
C LEU A 453 -14.78 41.06 5.68
N GLN A 454 -13.77 41.82 6.14
CA GLN A 454 -12.98 41.53 7.33
C GLN A 454 -13.88 41.14 8.53
N PHE A 455 -13.61 40.00 9.17
CA PHE A 455 -14.26 39.59 10.42
C PHE A 455 -13.55 40.15 11.64
#